data_AF-A0A4Z1CEF7-F1
#
_entry.id   AF-A0A4Z1CEF7-F1
#
_cell.length_a   1.000
_cell.length_b   1.000
_cell.length_c   1.000
_cell.angle_alpha   90.00
_cell.angle_beta   90.00
_cell.angle_gamma   90.00
#
_symmetry.space_group_name_H-M   'P 1'
#
loop_
_entity.id
_entity.type
_entity.pdbx_description
1 polymer ?
#
loop_
_entity_poly.entity_id
_entity_poly.type
_entity_poly.pdbx_seq_one_letter_code
_entity_poly.pdbx_strand_id
1 'polypeptide(L)' 'MDRATYQGIELDAETALALLDWQLEMGVDVPLMDVALDRFDLPARTAPAPAPAAAAPEAPPVLTL' A
#
# COMPACT_ATOMS: atom_id res chain seq x y z
N MET A 1 -23.17 2.91 -20.06
CA MET A 1 -22.35 2.41 -18.95
C MET A 1 -20.93 2.83 -19.26
N ASP A 2 -20.33 3.64 -18.40
CA ASP A 2 -18.93 4.06 -18.57
C ASP A 2 -18.02 2.83 -18.47
N ARG A 3 -16.95 2.81 -19.27
CA ARG A 3 -16.02 1.69 -19.33
C ARG A 3 -15.06 1.75 -18.13
N ALA A 4 -14.79 0.61 -17.50
CA ALA A 4 -13.96 0.57 -16.30
C ALA A 4 -12.47 0.74 -16.67
N THR A 5 -11.77 1.62 -15.94
CA THR A 5 -10.34 1.87 -16.15
C THR A 5 -9.54 1.68 -14.86
N TYR A 6 -8.32 1.18 -14.98
CA TYR A 6 -7.32 1.13 -13.91
C TYR A 6 -6.07 1.90 -14.33
N GLN A 7 -5.70 2.97 -13.59
CA GLN A 7 -4.54 3.82 -13.93
C GLN A 7 -4.56 4.34 -15.38
N GLY A 8 -5.75 4.64 -15.91
CA GLY A 8 -5.94 5.06 -17.30
C GLY A 8 -5.86 3.94 -18.35
N ILE A 9 -5.75 2.68 -17.91
CA ILE A 9 -5.81 1.49 -18.76
C ILE A 9 -7.24 0.96 -18.73
N GLU A 10 -7.87 0.82 -19.89
CA GLU A 10 -9.18 0.20 -20.02
C GLU A 10 -9.12 -1.27 -19.58
N LEU A 11 -10.05 -1.67 -18.71
CA LEU A 11 -10.20 -3.05 -18.30
C LEU A 11 -11.11 -3.77 -19.29
N ASP A 12 -10.52 -4.64 -20.12
CA ASP A 12 -11.27 -5.54 -20.96
C ASP A 12 -11.91 -6.69 -20.14
N ALA A 13 -12.82 -7.43 -20.79
CA ALA A 13 -13.58 -8.48 -20.13
C ALA A 13 -12.71 -9.64 -19.63
N GLU A 14 -11.62 -9.97 -20.34
CA GLU A 14 -10.70 -11.04 -19.96
C GLU A 14 -9.92 -10.67 -18.70
N THR A 15 -9.38 -9.45 -18.67
CA THR A 15 -8.67 -8.89 -17.52
C THR A 15 -9.59 -8.77 -16.30
N ALA A 16 -10.83 -8.32 -16.51
CA ALA A 16 -11.80 -8.22 -15.43
C ALA A 16 -12.13 -9.60 -14.83
N LEU A 17 -12.31 -10.62 -15.67
CA LEU A 17 -12.59 -11.98 -15.21
C LEU A 17 -11.42 -12.58 -14.43
N ALA A 18 -10.19 -12.44 -14.94
CA ALA A 18 -8.99 -12.93 -14.26
C ALA A 18 -8.79 -12.31 -12.86
N LEU A 19 -9.13 -11.03 -12.69
CA LEU A 19 -9.08 -10.34 -11.40
C LEU A 19 -10.14 -10.86 -10.42
N LEU A 20 -11.32 -11.25 -10.90
CA LEU A 20 -12.37 -11.86 -10.07
C LEU A 20 -11.99 -13.27 -9.62
N ASP A 21 -11.47 -14.08 -10.54
CA ASP A 21 -10.98 -15.43 -10.20
C ASP A 21 -9.88 -15.38 -9.15
N TRP A 22 -8.92 -14.46 -9.29
CA TRP A 22 -7.90 -14.22 -8.28
C TRP A 22 -8.48 -13.80 -6.91
N GLN A 23 -9.53 -12.98 -6.89
CA GLN A 23 -10.19 -12.60 -5.63
C GLN A 23 -10.83 -13.81 -4.94
N LEU A 24 -11.48 -14.69 -5.70
CA LEU A 24 -12.05 -15.93 -5.18
C LEU A 24 -10.96 -16.86 -4.63
N GLU A 25 -9.84 -17.01 -5.34
CA GLU A 25 -8.69 -17.80 -4.86
C GLU A 25 -8.12 -17.29 -3.54
N MET A 26 -8.10 -15.96 -3.36
CA MET A 26 -7.63 -15.32 -2.13
C MET A 26 -8.64 -15.34 -0.97
N GLY A 27 -9.79 -16.00 -1.15
CA GLY A 27 -10.85 -16.09 -0.13
C GLY A 27 -11.62 -14.78 0.06
N VAL A 28 -11.71 -13.96 -0.98
CA VAL A 28 -12.55 -12.75 -1.02
C VAL A 28 -13.94 -13.14 -1.54
N ASP A 29 -14.54 -14.16 -0.91
CA ASP A 29 -15.82 -14.76 -1.30
C ASP A 29 -17.02 -14.22 -0.49
N VAL A 30 -16.75 -13.49 0.60
CA VAL A 30 -17.76 -12.86 1.46
C VAL A 30 -17.86 -11.36 1.17
N PRO A 31 -19.07 -10.82 0.91
CA PRO A 31 -19.27 -9.39 0.81
C PRO A 31 -18.94 -8.73 2.16
N LEU A 32 -17.91 -7.89 2.18
CA LEU A 32 -17.48 -7.18 3.39
C LEU A 32 -18.34 -5.93 3.67
N MET A 33 -19.01 -5.37 2.64
CA MET A 33 -19.78 -4.13 2.72
C MET A 33 -20.76 -3.96 1.56
N ASP A 34 -21.82 -3.18 1.79
CA ASP A 34 -22.89 -2.90 0.82
C ASP A 34 -22.53 -1.82 -0.21
N VAL A 35 -21.42 -1.09 -0.01
CA VAL A 35 -20.97 0.00 -0.87
C VAL A 35 -19.56 -0.30 -1.35
N ALA A 36 -19.28 -0.04 -2.62
CA ALA A 36 -17.93 -0.19 -3.16
C ALA A 36 -16.92 0.68 -2.39
N LEU A 37 -15.86 0.06 -1.86
CA LEU A 37 -14.76 0.79 -1.23
C LEU A 37 -13.80 1.32 -2.30
N ASP A 38 -13.67 2.64 -2.37
CA ASP A 38 -12.52 3.24 -3.06
C ASP A 38 -11.29 3.17 -2.16
N ARG A 39 -10.43 2.19 -2.43
CA ARG A 39 -9.18 1.94 -1.69
C ARG A 39 -8.06 2.92 -2.05
N PHE A 40 -8.30 3.81 -3.01
CA PHE A 40 -7.37 4.85 -3.44
C PHE A 40 -7.73 6.22 -2.89
N ASP A 41 -8.96 6.41 -2.41
CA ASP A 41 -9.35 7.56 -1.58
C ASP A 41 -8.82 7.43 -0.14
N LEU A 42 -7.55 7.03 -0.01
CA LEU A 42 -6.85 7.05 1.26
C LEU A 42 -6.22 8.42 1.45
N PRO A 43 -6.36 9.04 2.63
CA PRO A 43 -5.64 10.27 2.93
C PRO A 43 -4.14 10.04 2.78
N ALA A 44 -3.42 11.08 2.34
CA ALA A 44 -1.96 11.01 2.21
C ALA A 44 -1.34 10.48 3.51
N ARG A 45 -0.45 9.48 3.39
CA ARG A 45 0.24 8.90 4.54
C ARG A 45 0.90 10.02 5.35
N THR A 46 0.49 10.15 6.60
CA THR A 46 1.12 11.11 7.51
C THR A 46 2.58 10.75 7.68
N ALA A 47 3.47 11.73 7.57
CA ALA A 47 4.90 11.48 7.79
C ALA A 47 5.11 10.91 9.21
N PRO A 48 5.96 9.89 9.37
CA PRO A 48 6.30 9.39 10.69
C PRO A 48 6.91 10.51 11.53
N ALA A 49 6.57 10.55 12.82
CA ALA A 49 7.14 11.53 13.75
C ALA A 49 8.68 11.41 13.76
N PRO A 50 9.42 12.53 13.86
CA PRO A 50 10.88 12.50 13.86
C PRO A 50 11.39 11.65 15.04
N ALA A 51 12.36 10.78 14.75
CA ALA A 51 13.03 9.98 15.76
C ALA A 51 13.81 10.88 16.74
N PRO A 52 13.88 10.55 18.04
CA PRO A 52 14.72 11.28 18.98
C PRO A 52 16.19 11.24 18.55
N ALA A 53 16.90 12.36 18.74
CA ALA A 53 18.30 12.49 18.34
C ALA A 53 19.20 11.47 19.06
N ALA A 54 20.07 10.81 18.31
CA ALA A 54 21.07 9.89 18.86
C ALA A 54 22.15 10.67 19.64
N ALA A 55 22.58 10.13 20.78
CA ALA A 55 23.67 10.70 21.56
C ALA A 55 24.99 10.65 20.78
N ALA A 56 25.84 11.67 20.95
CA ALA A 56 27.11 11.80 20.25
C ALA A 56 28.09 10.67 20.65
N PRO A 57 28.90 10.15 19.71
CA PRO A 57 29.87 9.10 20.00
C PRO A 57 31.01 9.62 20.88
N GLU A 58 31.41 8.80 21.85
CA GLU A 58 32.54 9.06 22.73
C GLU A 58 33.87 8.86 21.98
N ALA A 59 34.85 9.74 22.22
CA ALA A 59 36.14 9.72 21.51
C ALA A 59 37.00 8.52 21.94
N PRO A 60 37.79 7.93 21.02
CA PRO A 60 38.58 6.74 21.34
C PRO A 60 39.77 7.07 22.26
N PRO A 61 40.21 6.13 23.10
CA PRO A 61 41.36 6.33 23.97
C PRO A 61 42.66 6.36 23.15
N VAL A 62 43.50 7.34 23.45
CA VAL A 62 44.82 7.51 22.82
C VAL A 62 45.82 6.60 23.53
N LEU A 63 46.43 5.66 22.81
CA LEU A 63 47.51 4.83 23.34
C LEU A 63 48.85 5.48 22.98
N THR A 64 49.54 6.01 23.99
CA THR A 64 50.92 6.49 23.89
C THR A 64 51.86 5.29 24.05
N LEU A 65 52.72 5.06 23.05
CA LEU A 65 53.80 4.06 23.09
C LEU A 65 55.02 4.57 23.85
#